data_AF-M0ZJR6-F1
#
_entry.id   AF-M0ZJR6-F1
#
_cell.length_a   1.000
_cell.length_b   1.000
_cell.length_c   1.000
_cell.angle_alpha   90.00
_cell.angle_beta   90.00
_cell.angle_gamma   90.00
#
_symmetry.space_group_name_H-M   'P 1'
#
loop_
_entity.id
_entity.type
_entity.pdbx_description
1 polymer ?
#
loop_
_entity_poly.entity_id
_entity_poly.type
_entity_poly.pdbx_seq_one_letter_code
_entity_poly.pdbx_strand_id
1 'polypeptide(L)'
;MVKIFIDEFKYFLVIILAVLIGSSEANGCDLFEGNWIIDNSYPLYDSKACPFIRREFDCIKFGRTNLDYLKYRWQPSNGCVLPRFDGKDFLEKFRGKKIMYIGDSLSLNIYESLLCLLHAAVPQAKYNHVILRENVTVTFLDYGVEIVLFHSNLLVDIEVEKIGRVLKLDSIKDGQIWKNFDLLIFNTWLWYTRRPPGQQWDFVEYNGKILKDMDRVEAFWAGLKTWAKWVETDVDTAKTKVFFQGTSPAHYHGSEWGEPTVNSCLNETTPVNGSTYPSGLPIPVDIVKQELQNMSQPIDYEVLVTLFNSLFLVDVEVEPNIGRILKLNSIKNGEIWKQADVLIFNTWLWWTRGKPKQPWDYIEDGGRLVKDMNRITAFQRGLNTWVKWVETHVDPTKTKVFYQGEAASHHQ
;
A
#
# COMPACT_ATOMS: atom_id res chain seq x y z
N MET A 1 3.38 -1.11 -16.98
CA MET A 1 4.03 -1.17 -15.65
C MET A 1 5.44 -0.65 -15.85
N VAL A 2 5.93 0.14 -14.89
CA VAL A 2 7.12 1.02 -14.90
C VAL A 2 6.80 2.44 -15.35
N LYS A 3 6.54 3.37 -14.41
CA LYS A 3 7.54 3.98 -13.53
C LYS A 3 7.59 3.11 -12.29
N ILE A 4 8.74 2.51 -12.02
CA ILE A 4 8.85 1.62 -10.89
C ILE A 4 9.55 2.38 -9.78
N PHE A 5 9.03 2.28 -8.58
CA PHE A 5 9.85 2.06 -7.40
C PHE A 5 10.58 0.72 -7.56
N ILE A 6 11.62 0.66 -8.42
CA ILE A 6 12.17 -0.57 -9.02
C ILE A 6 12.10 -1.77 -8.10
N ASP A 7 11.11 -2.63 -8.33
CA ASP A 7 11.03 -3.92 -7.68
C ASP A 7 11.05 -3.81 -6.15
N GLU A 8 10.10 -3.10 -5.54
CA GLU A 8 9.87 -3.11 -4.07
C GLU A 8 9.95 -4.53 -3.47
N PHE A 9 9.68 -5.55 -4.29
CA PHE A 9 9.66 -6.97 -3.96
C PHE A 9 11.06 -7.60 -3.78
N LYS A 10 12.12 -7.09 -4.43
CA LYS A 10 13.51 -7.52 -4.16
C LYS A 10 14.07 -6.91 -2.86
N TYR A 11 13.55 -5.76 -2.43
CA TYR A 11 14.02 -5.04 -1.23
C TYR A 11 13.36 -5.51 0.04
N PHE A 12 12.09 -5.91 -0.02
CA PHE A 12 11.45 -6.55 1.12
C PHE A 12 12.25 -7.77 1.62
N LEU A 13 12.82 -8.56 0.68
CA LEU A 13 13.66 -9.71 1.00
C LEU A 13 15.03 -9.34 1.58
N VAL A 14 15.68 -8.31 1.03
CA VAL A 14 16.99 -7.81 1.47
C VAL A 14 16.90 -7.12 2.84
N ILE A 15 15.80 -6.42 3.12
CA ILE A 15 15.51 -5.80 4.41
C ILE A 15 15.14 -6.85 5.45
N ILE A 16 14.30 -7.83 5.10
CA ILE A 16 14.08 -9.02 5.95
C ILE A 16 15.40 -9.70 6.27
N LEU A 17 16.33 -9.81 5.33
CA LEU A 17 17.64 -10.42 5.59
C LEU A 17 18.57 -9.52 6.40
N ALA A 18 18.57 -8.20 6.21
CA ALA A 18 19.31 -7.28 7.05
C ALA A 18 18.83 -7.35 8.52
N VAL A 19 17.51 -7.44 8.72
CA VAL A 19 16.86 -7.61 10.04
C VAL A 19 17.12 -9.01 10.63
N LEU A 20 17.03 -10.08 9.83
CA LEU A 20 17.21 -11.45 10.29
C LEU A 20 18.68 -11.87 10.51
N ILE A 21 19.64 -11.22 9.83
CA ILE A 21 21.07 -11.53 9.91
C ILE A 21 21.78 -10.66 10.97
N GLY A 22 21.10 -9.67 11.56
CA GLY A 22 21.63 -8.92 12.70
C GLY A 22 22.90 -8.13 12.38
N SER A 23 23.04 -7.60 11.16
CA SER A 23 24.15 -6.70 10.82
C SER A 23 23.69 -5.25 10.88
N SER A 24 23.94 -4.67 12.05
CA SER A 24 23.94 -3.27 12.45
C SER A 24 22.58 -2.59 12.66
N GLU A 25 22.14 -2.57 13.92
CA GLU A 25 22.01 -1.28 14.62
C GLU A 25 23.35 -0.53 14.50
N ALA A 26 23.63 0.05 13.34
CA ALA A 26 24.51 1.20 13.31
C ALA A 26 23.60 2.32 13.80
N ASN A 27 23.77 2.76 15.05
CA ASN A 27 23.10 3.94 15.57
C ASN A 27 23.02 5.01 14.47
N GLY A 28 21.81 5.24 13.91
CA GLY A 28 21.57 6.23 12.85
C GLY A 28 21.52 5.73 11.39
N CYS A 29 21.40 4.43 11.12
CA CYS A 29 21.21 3.89 9.77
C CYS A 29 19.73 3.60 9.46
N ASP A 30 19.05 4.55 8.82
CA ASP A 30 17.73 4.32 8.25
C ASP A 30 17.88 3.60 6.89
N LEU A 31 17.46 2.33 6.84
CA LEU A 31 17.52 1.51 5.63
C LEU A 31 16.52 1.94 4.55
N PHE A 32 15.56 2.79 4.90
CA PHE A 32 14.42 3.21 4.08
C PHE A 32 14.57 4.64 3.53
N GLU A 33 15.55 5.40 4.02
CA GLU A 33 16.01 6.63 3.39
C GLU A 33 17.19 6.34 2.47
N GLY A 34 17.13 6.78 1.22
CA GLY A 34 18.11 6.43 0.19
C GLY A 34 17.70 6.81 -1.22
N ASN A 35 18.41 6.24 -2.19
CA ASN A 35 18.13 6.46 -3.61
C ASN A 35 18.31 5.18 -4.42
N TRP A 36 17.59 5.12 -5.55
CA TRP A 36 17.82 4.13 -6.59
C TRP A 36 19.11 4.43 -7.35
N ILE A 37 20.04 3.47 -7.38
CA ILE A 37 21.29 3.58 -8.13
C ILE A 37 21.42 2.41 -9.11
N ILE A 38 22.11 2.64 -10.22
CA ILE A 38 22.37 1.58 -11.20
C ILE A 38 23.52 0.70 -10.70
N ASP A 39 23.29 -0.61 -10.70
CA ASP A 39 24.30 -1.64 -10.45
C ASP A 39 24.29 -2.64 -11.62
N ASN A 40 25.37 -2.65 -12.39
CA ASN A 40 25.49 -3.52 -13.57
C ASN A 40 25.62 -5.01 -13.25
N SER A 41 25.77 -5.37 -11.97
CA SER A 41 25.71 -6.77 -11.51
C SER A 41 24.27 -7.29 -11.33
N TYR A 42 23.25 -6.46 -11.52
CA TYR A 42 21.83 -6.83 -11.52
C TYR A 42 21.32 -7.11 -12.96
N PRO A 43 20.24 -7.89 -13.11
CA PRO A 43 19.41 -8.50 -12.07
C PRO A 43 20.06 -9.70 -11.38
N LEU A 44 19.54 -10.07 -10.20
CA LEU A 44 20.01 -11.21 -9.42
C LEU A 44 19.61 -12.58 -10.00
N TYR A 45 18.66 -12.61 -10.94
CA TYR A 45 18.24 -13.81 -11.67
C TYR A 45 17.70 -13.43 -13.05
N ASP A 46 17.74 -14.39 -13.99
CA ASP A 46 17.04 -14.29 -15.28
C ASP A 46 15.60 -14.81 -15.13
N SER A 47 14.61 -13.95 -15.37
CA SER A 47 13.21 -14.31 -15.26
C SER A 47 12.80 -15.42 -16.23
N LYS A 48 13.44 -15.51 -17.41
CA LYS A 48 13.15 -16.55 -18.41
C LYS A 48 13.56 -17.94 -17.96
N ALA A 49 14.56 -18.02 -17.08
CA ALA A 49 15.07 -19.27 -16.55
C ALA A 49 14.32 -19.73 -15.29
N CYS A 50 13.53 -18.86 -14.66
CA CYS A 50 12.81 -19.20 -13.44
C CYS A 50 11.52 -20.00 -13.73
N PRO A 51 11.35 -21.21 -13.16
CA PRO A 51 10.16 -22.02 -13.40
C PRO A 51 8.94 -21.59 -12.59
N PHE A 52 9.09 -20.66 -11.63
CA PHE A 52 8.06 -20.26 -10.69
C PHE A 52 7.28 -19.02 -11.13
N ILE A 53 7.78 -18.25 -12.10
CA ILE A 53 7.16 -16.99 -12.52
C ILE A 53 5.89 -17.26 -13.32
N ARG A 54 4.79 -16.66 -12.86
CA ARG A 54 3.54 -16.66 -13.62
C ARG A 54 3.63 -15.84 -14.89
N ARG A 55 2.85 -16.25 -15.88
CA ARG A 55 2.81 -15.62 -17.21
C ARG A 55 2.56 -14.11 -17.12
N GLU A 56 1.68 -13.69 -16.22
CA GLU A 56 1.26 -12.31 -15.99
C GLU A 56 2.39 -11.40 -15.49
N PHE A 57 3.45 -11.97 -14.91
CA PHE A 57 4.60 -11.22 -14.35
C PHE A 57 5.86 -11.30 -15.22
N ASP A 58 5.91 -12.19 -16.22
CA ASP A 58 7.08 -12.36 -17.10
C ASP A 58 7.15 -11.32 -18.23
N CYS A 59 7.50 -10.09 -17.87
CA CYS A 59 7.53 -8.94 -18.78
C CYS A 59 8.44 -9.18 -19.99
N ILE A 60 9.58 -9.85 -19.82
CA ILE A 60 10.56 -10.06 -20.90
C ILE A 60 10.01 -11.07 -21.92
N LYS A 61 9.39 -12.16 -21.45
CA LYS A 61 8.72 -13.12 -22.33
C LYS A 61 7.56 -12.51 -23.11
N PHE A 62 6.88 -11.51 -22.54
CA PHE A 62 5.80 -10.77 -23.22
C PHE A 62 6.25 -9.52 -23.98
N GLY A 63 7.54 -9.45 -24.33
CA GLY A 63 8.02 -8.52 -25.35
C GLY A 63 8.50 -7.17 -24.82
N ARG A 64 8.68 -7.01 -23.51
CA ARG A 64 9.36 -5.83 -22.96
C ARG A 64 10.84 -5.84 -23.35
N THR A 65 11.27 -4.82 -24.07
CA THR A 65 12.65 -4.70 -24.59
C THR A 65 13.54 -3.76 -23.79
N ASN A 66 12.96 -2.79 -23.06
CA ASN A 66 13.72 -1.91 -22.17
C ASN A 66 14.03 -2.64 -20.86
N LEU A 67 15.30 -3.03 -20.66
CA LEU A 67 15.75 -3.88 -19.54
C LEU A 67 16.49 -3.12 -18.43
N ASP A 68 16.75 -1.82 -18.58
CA ASP A 68 17.53 -1.07 -17.59
C ASP A 68 16.88 -1.01 -16.22
N TYR A 69 15.55 -1.14 -16.16
CA TYR A 69 14.83 -1.27 -14.89
C TYR A 69 15.26 -2.46 -14.03
N LEU A 70 15.87 -3.49 -14.63
CA LEU A 70 16.35 -4.65 -13.88
C LEU A 70 17.67 -4.38 -13.16
N LYS A 71 18.36 -3.27 -13.48
CA LYS A 71 19.70 -2.94 -13.00
C LYS A 71 19.71 -2.05 -11.78
N TYR A 72 18.58 -1.53 -11.33
CA TYR A 72 18.60 -0.62 -10.19
C TYR A 72 18.63 -1.38 -8.88
N ARG A 73 19.46 -0.88 -7.96
CA ARG A 73 19.49 -1.25 -6.56
C ARG A 73 19.19 -0.07 -5.64
N TRP A 74 18.48 -0.34 -4.55
CA TRP A 74 18.33 0.62 -3.46
C TRP A 74 19.67 0.79 -2.72
N GLN A 75 20.02 2.03 -2.43
CA GLN A 75 21.18 2.40 -1.64
C GLN A 75 20.74 3.33 -0.52
N PRO A 76 20.75 2.86 0.75
CA PRO A 76 20.39 3.73 1.84
C PRO A 76 21.41 4.86 2.03
N SER A 77 20.94 5.96 2.59
CA SER A 77 21.68 7.17 2.86
C SER A 77 22.74 6.95 3.96
N ASN A 78 23.59 7.96 4.20
CA ASN A 78 24.51 8.01 5.34
C ASN A 78 25.56 6.88 5.43
N GLY A 79 25.89 6.23 4.30
CA GLY A 79 26.98 5.24 4.23
C GLY A 79 26.59 3.82 4.67
N CYS A 80 25.30 3.57 4.89
CA CYS A 80 24.76 2.23 5.09
C CYS A 80 25.01 1.33 3.88
N VAL A 81 25.56 0.14 4.09
CA VAL A 81 25.79 -0.84 3.01
C VAL A 81 24.80 -1.99 3.18
N LEU A 82 23.87 -2.12 2.24
CA LEU A 82 23.02 -3.30 2.15
C LEU A 82 23.84 -4.49 1.62
N PRO A 83 23.89 -5.63 2.33
CA PRO A 83 24.54 -6.82 1.81
C PRO A 83 23.79 -7.31 0.58
N ARG A 84 24.56 -7.78 -0.42
CA ARG A 84 23.97 -8.45 -1.59
C ARG A 84 23.31 -9.74 -1.13
N PHE A 85 22.14 -10.05 -1.69
CA PHE A 85 21.46 -11.31 -1.45
C PHE A 85 22.33 -12.50 -1.88
N ASP A 86 22.54 -13.44 -0.96
CA ASP A 86 23.13 -14.75 -1.21
C ASP A 86 22.08 -15.83 -0.94
N GLY A 87 21.54 -16.42 -2.01
CA GLY A 87 20.49 -17.43 -1.91
C GLY A 87 20.95 -18.75 -1.30
N LYS A 88 22.24 -19.08 -1.40
CA LYS A 88 22.77 -20.30 -0.78
C LYS A 88 22.90 -20.10 0.73
N ASP A 89 23.47 -18.97 1.16
CA ASP A 89 23.54 -18.62 2.58
C ASP A 89 22.15 -18.50 3.21
N PHE A 90 21.18 -17.92 2.49
CA PHE A 90 19.78 -17.92 2.90
C PHE A 90 19.26 -19.33 3.19
N LEU A 91 19.41 -20.25 2.23
CA LEU A 91 18.94 -21.63 2.38
C LEU A 91 19.65 -22.40 3.50
N GLU A 92 20.93 -22.12 3.75
CA GLU A 92 21.66 -22.69 4.88
C GLU A 92 21.15 -22.16 6.22
N LYS A 93 20.91 -20.84 6.35
CA LYS A 93 20.36 -20.23 7.56
C LYS A 93 18.93 -20.66 7.86
N PHE A 94 18.17 -20.95 6.81
CA PHE A 94 16.79 -21.45 6.88
C PHE A 94 16.69 -22.97 6.79
N ARG A 95 17.81 -23.71 6.88
CA ARG A 95 17.81 -25.17 6.78
C ARG A 95 16.82 -25.78 7.78
N GLY A 96 15.90 -26.60 7.24
CA GLY A 96 14.83 -27.24 8.03
C GLY A 96 13.69 -26.33 8.49
N LYS A 97 13.67 -25.05 8.09
CA LYS A 97 12.67 -24.06 8.51
C LYS A 97 11.54 -23.88 7.49
N LYS A 98 10.46 -23.27 7.96
CA LYS A 98 9.24 -22.99 7.21
C LYS A 98 8.94 -21.49 7.15
N ILE A 99 8.69 -21.00 5.96
CA ILE A 99 8.35 -19.61 5.66
C ILE A 99 6.94 -19.58 5.05
N MET A 100 6.09 -18.68 5.53
CA MET A 100 4.77 -18.47 4.94
C MET A 100 4.53 -17.00 4.60
N TYR A 101 4.09 -16.78 3.36
CA TYR A 101 3.49 -15.53 2.89
C TYR A 101 1.97 -15.64 3.00
N ILE A 102 1.33 -14.70 3.68
CA ILE A 102 -0.11 -14.70 3.96
C ILE A 102 -0.71 -13.38 3.50
N GLY A 103 -1.61 -13.42 2.53
CA GLY A 103 -2.25 -12.19 2.10
C GLY A 103 -2.85 -12.24 0.71
N ASP A 104 -2.82 -11.08 0.07
CA ASP A 104 -3.35 -10.87 -1.27
C ASP A 104 -2.30 -11.11 -2.38
N SER A 105 -2.53 -10.54 -3.57
CA SER A 105 -1.64 -10.70 -4.73
C SER A 105 -0.23 -10.15 -4.52
N LEU A 106 0.02 -9.29 -3.54
CA LEU A 106 1.39 -8.83 -3.25
C LEU A 106 2.23 -9.92 -2.59
N SER A 107 1.64 -10.73 -1.70
CA SER A 107 2.28 -11.92 -1.15
C SER A 107 2.71 -12.89 -2.26
N LEU A 108 1.86 -13.11 -3.27
CA LEU A 108 2.20 -13.92 -4.44
C LEU A 108 3.43 -13.38 -5.18
N ASN A 109 3.52 -12.05 -5.35
CA ASN A 109 4.61 -11.43 -6.08
C ASN A 109 5.97 -11.64 -5.37
N ILE A 110 6.02 -11.41 -4.05
CA ILE A 110 7.25 -11.61 -3.26
C ILE A 110 7.62 -13.09 -3.19
N TYR A 111 6.62 -13.95 -2.99
CA TYR A 111 6.81 -15.39 -2.99
C TYR A 111 7.52 -15.87 -4.27
N GLU A 112 7.03 -15.49 -5.44
CA GLU A 112 7.65 -15.85 -6.72
C GLU A 112 9.06 -15.26 -6.86
N SER A 113 9.26 -14.01 -6.44
CA SER A 113 10.58 -13.33 -6.46
C SER A 113 11.63 -14.09 -5.62
N LEU A 114 11.29 -14.47 -4.37
CA LEU A 114 12.17 -15.27 -3.52
C LEU A 114 12.50 -16.61 -4.17
N LEU A 115 11.49 -17.34 -4.67
CA LEU A 115 11.72 -18.64 -5.30
C LEU A 115 12.66 -18.55 -6.50
N CYS A 116 12.56 -17.50 -7.31
CA CYS A 116 13.47 -17.29 -8.44
C CYS A 116 14.89 -16.94 -8.02
N LEU A 117 15.04 -16.10 -6.99
CA LEU A 117 16.34 -15.79 -6.40
C LEU A 117 17.04 -17.05 -5.88
N LEU A 118 16.29 -17.92 -5.18
CA LEU A 118 16.80 -19.18 -4.67
C LEU A 118 17.12 -20.16 -5.78
N HIS A 119 16.24 -20.32 -6.77
CA HIS A 119 16.49 -21.18 -7.91
C HIS A 119 17.73 -20.77 -8.71
N ALA A 120 17.94 -19.48 -8.92
CA ALA A 120 19.12 -18.97 -9.59
C ALA A 120 20.41 -19.22 -8.79
N ALA A 121 20.35 -19.14 -7.46
CA ALA A 121 21.50 -19.40 -6.58
C ALA A 121 21.86 -20.90 -6.51
N VAL A 122 20.85 -21.79 -6.58
CA VAL A 122 21.02 -23.25 -6.47
C VAL A 122 20.27 -23.99 -7.58
N PRO A 123 20.64 -23.82 -8.87
CA PRO A 123 19.85 -24.31 -10.01
C PRO A 123 19.74 -25.84 -10.10
N GLN A 124 20.64 -26.56 -9.43
CA GLN A 124 20.65 -28.02 -9.36
C GLN A 124 19.96 -28.58 -8.11
N ALA A 125 19.50 -27.72 -7.20
CA ALA A 125 18.84 -28.16 -5.99
C ALA A 125 17.50 -28.81 -6.33
N LYS A 126 17.23 -29.96 -5.72
CA LYS A 126 15.95 -30.64 -5.90
C LYS A 126 14.88 -29.90 -5.14
N TYR A 127 13.71 -29.74 -5.76
CA TYR A 127 12.56 -29.16 -5.10
C TYR A 127 11.27 -29.92 -5.40
N ASN A 128 10.35 -29.89 -4.44
CA ASN A 128 8.96 -30.27 -4.66
C ASN A 128 8.12 -29.01 -4.84
N HIS A 129 7.12 -29.06 -5.72
CA HIS A 129 6.16 -27.97 -5.93
C HIS A 129 4.75 -28.53 -5.88
N VAL A 130 3.98 -28.13 -4.86
CA VAL A 130 2.63 -28.60 -4.60
C VAL A 130 1.68 -27.41 -4.67
N ILE A 131 0.70 -27.50 -5.57
CA ILE A 131 -0.31 -26.47 -5.79
C ILE A 131 -1.64 -27.01 -5.26
N LEU A 132 -2.14 -26.41 -4.18
CA LEU A 132 -3.47 -26.67 -3.64
C LEU A 132 -4.36 -25.44 -3.88
N ARG A 133 -5.65 -25.57 -3.56
CA ARG A 133 -6.63 -24.49 -3.77
C ARG A 133 -6.31 -23.25 -2.94
N GLU A 134 -5.88 -23.45 -1.69
CA GLU A 134 -5.70 -22.40 -0.69
C GLU A 134 -4.23 -22.02 -0.48
N ASN A 135 -3.30 -22.92 -0.84
CA ASN A 135 -1.88 -22.67 -0.70
C ASN A 135 -1.04 -23.25 -1.84
N VAL A 136 0.14 -22.66 -2.04
CA VAL A 136 1.18 -23.12 -2.97
C VAL A 136 2.46 -23.31 -2.18
N THR A 137 3.02 -24.51 -2.22
CA THR A 137 4.19 -24.89 -1.42
C THR A 137 5.34 -25.28 -2.33
N VAL A 138 6.52 -24.71 -2.08
CA VAL A 138 7.78 -25.15 -2.67
C VAL A 138 8.75 -25.54 -1.58
N THR A 139 9.31 -26.75 -1.67
CA THR A 139 10.27 -27.27 -0.70
C THR A 139 11.61 -27.51 -1.38
N PHE A 140 12.67 -26.81 -0.97
CA PHE A 140 14.04 -27.07 -1.42
C PHE A 140 14.60 -28.27 -0.63
N LEU A 141 14.53 -29.46 -1.23
CA LEU A 141 14.74 -30.74 -0.55
C LEU A 141 16.15 -30.90 0.03
N ASP A 142 17.16 -30.41 -0.66
CA ASP A 142 18.56 -30.49 -0.20
C ASP A 142 18.82 -29.63 1.05
N TYR A 143 17.90 -28.70 1.35
CA TYR A 143 17.94 -27.79 2.50
C TYR A 143 16.82 -28.05 3.52
N GLY A 144 15.78 -28.81 3.14
CA GLY A 144 14.58 -28.96 3.95
C GLY A 144 13.84 -27.64 4.21
N VAL A 145 14.05 -26.62 3.38
CA VAL A 145 13.39 -25.31 3.51
C VAL A 145 12.04 -25.37 2.81
N GLU A 146 10.97 -25.07 3.53
CA GLU A 146 9.59 -25.04 3.01
C GLU A 146 9.11 -23.59 2.89
N ILE A 147 8.66 -23.18 1.70
CA ILE A 147 8.16 -21.84 1.42
C ILE A 147 6.73 -21.96 0.91
N VAL A 148 5.80 -21.34 1.62
CA VAL A 148 4.37 -21.45 1.40
C VAL A 148 3.80 -20.08 1.06
N LEU A 149 2.97 -20.02 0.03
CA LEU A 149 2.03 -18.93 -0.20
C LEU A 149 0.65 -19.39 0.27
N PHE A 150 0.05 -18.68 1.21
CA PHE A 150 -1.29 -18.92 1.72
C PHE A 150 -2.21 -17.76 1.35
N HIS A 151 -3.27 -18.05 0.59
CA HIS A 151 -4.17 -17.01 0.10
C HIS A 151 -5.21 -16.61 1.16
N SER A 152 -4.93 -15.52 1.89
CA SER A 152 -5.89 -14.90 2.80
C SER A 152 -5.99 -13.39 2.50
N ASN A 153 -6.77 -13.06 1.47
CA ASN A 153 -6.86 -11.71 0.90
C ASN A 153 -7.24 -10.60 1.91
N LEU A 154 -7.97 -10.96 2.96
CA LEU A 154 -8.47 -10.04 3.98
C LEU A 154 -7.90 -10.35 5.38
N LEU A 155 -7.10 -11.41 5.52
CA LEU A 155 -6.66 -12.03 6.79
C LEU A 155 -7.78 -12.62 7.66
N VAL A 156 -8.91 -11.94 7.75
CA VAL A 156 -10.10 -12.38 8.49
C VAL A 156 -11.03 -13.24 7.64
N ASP A 157 -11.94 -13.94 8.32
CA ASP A 157 -12.77 -14.98 7.69
C ASP A 157 -13.95 -14.40 6.86
N ILE A 158 -14.30 -15.11 5.79
CA ILE A 158 -15.61 -14.98 5.13
C ILE A 158 -16.36 -16.30 5.29
N GLU A 159 -17.55 -16.24 5.88
CA GLU A 159 -18.41 -17.40 6.08
C GLU A 159 -19.67 -17.33 5.23
N VAL A 160 -20.09 -18.48 4.68
CA VAL A 160 -21.37 -18.59 3.97
C VAL A 160 -22.46 -18.93 4.98
N GLU A 161 -23.32 -17.96 5.26
CA GLU A 161 -24.48 -18.11 6.13
C GLU A 161 -25.79 -18.10 5.35
N LYS A 162 -26.91 -18.36 6.04
CA LYS A 162 -28.26 -18.29 5.44
C LYS A 162 -28.57 -16.94 4.80
N ILE A 163 -27.96 -15.86 5.32
CA ILE A 163 -28.15 -14.50 4.80
C ILE A 163 -27.24 -14.17 3.61
N GLY A 164 -26.22 -14.98 3.33
CA GLY A 164 -25.21 -14.74 2.30
C GLY A 164 -23.78 -14.89 2.83
N ARG A 165 -22.80 -14.36 2.10
CA ARG A 165 -21.39 -14.33 2.53
C ARG A 165 -21.20 -13.22 3.56
N VAL A 166 -20.69 -13.55 4.74
CA VAL A 166 -20.48 -12.63 5.86
C VAL A 166 -18.98 -12.47 6.10
N LEU A 167 -18.47 -11.24 5.99
CA LEU A 167 -17.11 -10.90 6.40
C LEU A 167 -17.06 -10.78 7.92
N LYS A 168 -16.36 -11.70 8.60
CA LYS A 168 -16.27 -11.79 10.06
C LYS A 168 -15.03 -11.05 10.55
N LEU A 169 -15.15 -9.77 10.89
CA LEU A 169 -13.98 -8.93 11.22
C LEU A 169 -13.27 -9.32 12.52
N ASP A 170 -13.94 -10.08 13.41
CA ASP A 170 -13.38 -10.56 14.68
C ASP A 170 -12.92 -12.03 14.65
N SER A 171 -12.74 -12.62 13.46
CA SER A 171 -12.43 -14.04 13.32
C SER A 171 -11.26 -14.30 12.36
N ILE A 172 -10.34 -15.17 12.79
CA ILE A 172 -9.18 -15.66 12.02
C ILE A 172 -9.03 -17.17 12.28
N LYS A 173 -9.89 -17.99 11.67
CA LYS A 173 -9.84 -19.45 11.84
C LYS A 173 -8.57 -20.04 11.23
N ASP A 174 -8.12 -19.46 10.12
CA ASP A 174 -6.89 -19.88 9.42
C ASP A 174 -5.62 -19.69 10.26
N GLY A 175 -5.67 -18.90 11.33
CA GLY A 175 -4.54 -18.70 12.25
C GLY A 175 -3.98 -20.00 12.84
N GLN A 176 -4.82 -21.03 12.99
CA GLN A 176 -4.35 -22.34 13.45
C GLN A 176 -3.36 -23.02 12.50
N ILE A 177 -3.42 -22.68 11.21
CA ILE A 177 -2.50 -23.17 10.18
C ILE A 177 -1.18 -22.39 10.23
N TRP A 178 -1.23 -21.08 10.47
CA TRP A 178 -0.07 -20.18 10.35
C TRP A 178 0.90 -20.30 11.53
N LYS A 179 0.40 -20.49 12.75
CA LYS A 179 1.19 -20.35 13.99
C LYS A 179 2.41 -21.28 14.16
N ASN A 180 2.56 -22.30 13.31
CA ASN A 180 3.65 -23.29 13.40
C ASN A 180 4.78 -23.05 12.37
N PHE A 181 4.93 -21.81 11.88
CA PHE A 181 5.97 -21.43 10.93
C PHE A 181 7.07 -20.62 11.61
N ASP A 182 8.29 -20.71 11.11
CA ASP A 182 9.45 -19.99 11.64
C ASP A 182 9.46 -18.51 11.21
N LEU A 183 8.88 -18.23 10.03
CA LEU A 183 8.74 -16.89 9.48
C LEU A 183 7.37 -16.69 8.84
N LEU A 184 6.66 -15.67 9.31
CA LEU A 184 5.36 -15.24 8.81
C LEU A 184 5.47 -13.85 8.19
N ILE A 185 4.98 -13.71 6.96
CA ILE A 185 4.98 -12.46 6.21
C ILE A 185 3.54 -12.17 5.79
N PHE A 186 2.93 -11.18 6.42
CA PHE A 186 1.54 -10.79 6.19
C PHE A 186 1.45 -9.61 5.23
N ASN A 187 0.39 -9.53 4.44
CA ASN A 187 0.01 -8.32 3.72
C ASN A 187 -1.50 -8.29 3.48
N THR A 188 -2.14 -7.12 3.53
CA THR A 188 -3.54 -6.97 3.09
C THR A 188 -3.89 -5.51 2.89
N TRP A 189 -4.70 -5.22 1.86
CA TRP A 189 -5.43 -3.96 1.68
C TRP A 189 -6.30 -4.01 0.43
N LEU A 190 -5.75 -4.54 -0.68
CA LEU A 190 -6.33 -4.38 -2.02
C LEU A 190 -7.78 -4.85 -2.08
N TRP A 191 -8.09 -5.96 -1.40
CA TRP A 191 -9.41 -6.58 -1.43
C TRP A 191 -10.45 -5.88 -0.56
N TYR A 192 -10.03 -5.14 0.48
CA TYR A 192 -10.93 -4.28 1.24
C TYR A 192 -11.51 -3.17 0.34
N THR A 193 -10.74 -2.66 -0.63
CA THR A 193 -11.21 -1.57 -1.50
C THR A 193 -12.28 -2.00 -2.52
N ARG A 194 -12.52 -3.30 -2.71
CA ARG A 194 -13.43 -3.80 -3.74
C ARG A 194 -14.89 -3.42 -3.45
N ARG A 195 -15.60 -3.10 -4.52
CA ARG A 195 -17.04 -2.83 -4.57
C ARG A 195 -17.72 -3.84 -5.51
N PRO A 196 -19.05 -4.04 -5.44
CA PRO A 196 -19.75 -4.90 -6.37
C PRO A 196 -19.46 -4.51 -7.83
N PRO A 197 -19.27 -5.48 -8.75
CA PRO A 197 -19.42 -6.93 -8.55
C PRO A 197 -18.19 -7.66 -7.96
N GLY A 198 -17.07 -6.96 -7.72
CA GLY A 198 -15.81 -7.57 -7.26
C GLY A 198 -15.72 -7.85 -5.76
N GLN A 199 -16.72 -7.44 -4.98
CA GLN A 199 -16.78 -7.61 -3.52
C GLN A 199 -17.01 -9.08 -3.10
N GLN A 200 -16.24 -9.55 -2.13
CA GLN A 200 -16.26 -10.96 -1.71
C GLN A 200 -17.31 -11.28 -0.63
N TRP A 201 -17.92 -10.27 -0.03
CA TRP A 201 -18.93 -10.42 1.03
C TRP A 201 -20.24 -9.71 0.65
N ASP A 202 -21.33 -10.17 1.24
CA ASP A 202 -22.68 -9.60 1.10
C ASP A 202 -23.10 -8.81 2.35
N PHE A 203 -22.49 -9.13 3.51
CA PHE A 203 -22.68 -8.52 4.82
C PHE A 203 -21.35 -8.47 5.58
N VAL A 204 -21.27 -7.61 6.59
CA VAL A 204 -20.11 -7.49 7.49
C VAL A 204 -20.57 -7.75 8.91
N GLU A 205 -19.88 -8.60 9.65
CA GLU A 205 -20.09 -8.79 11.09
C GLU A 205 -18.91 -8.22 11.87
N TYR A 206 -19.22 -7.40 12.87
CA TYR A 206 -18.25 -6.84 13.79
C TYR A 206 -18.88 -6.63 15.18
N ASN A 207 -18.19 -7.07 16.22
CA ASN A 207 -18.65 -7.11 17.62
C ASN A 207 -20.05 -7.73 17.77
N GLY A 208 -20.29 -8.84 17.05
CA GLY A 208 -21.57 -9.56 17.06
C GLY A 208 -22.74 -8.84 16.37
N LYS A 209 -22.50 -7.72 15.68
CA LYS A 209 -23.52 -7.00 14.91
C LYS A 209 -23.32 -7.24 13.42
N ILE A 210 -24.39 -7.59 12.73
CA ILE A 210 -24.41 -7.76 11.27
C ILE A 210 -24.87 -6.46 10.61
N LEU A 211 -24.04 -5.96 9.70
CA LEU A 211 -24.25 -4.77 8.89
C LEU A 211 -24.36 -5.15 7.42
N LYS A 212 -25.14 -4.39 6.65
CA LYS A 212 -25.24 -4.63 5.20
C LYS A 212 -23.94 -4.33 4.47
N ASP A 213 -23.24 -3.29 4.90
CA ASP A 213 -21.91 -2.92 4.44
C ASP A 213 -21.22 -2.08 5.52
N MET A 214 -19.91 -1.86 5.39
CA MET A 214 -19.10 -1.06 6.32
C MET A 214 -18.14 -0.16 5.55
N ASP A 215 -17.70 0.97 6.09
CA ASP A 215 -16.62 1.74 5.45
C ASP A 215 -15.35 0.86 5.28
N ARG A 216 -14.61 1.05 4.17
CA ARG A 216 -13.48 0.15 3.85
C ARG A 216 -12.29 0.37 4.77
N VAL A 217 -12.06 1.61 5.19
CA VAL A 217 -11.01 1.95 6.14
C VAL A 217 -11.39 1.41 7.52
N GLU A 218 -12.64 1.58 7.94
CA GLU A 218 -13.10 1.02 9.22
C GLU A 218 -13.04 -0.51 9.25
N ALA A 219 -13.49 -1.18 8.18
CA ALA A 219 -13.44 -2.64 8.08
C ALA A 219 -11.99 -3.16 8.07
N PHE A 220 -11.10 -2.46 7.37
CA PHE A 220 -9.67 -2.77 7.36
C PHE A 220 -9.06 -2.63 8.75
N TRP A 221 -9.33 -1.51 9.44
CA TRP A 221 -8.86 -1.28 10.80
C TRP A 221 -9.32 -2.39 11.75
N ALA A 222 -10.61 -2.70 11.73
CA ALA A 222 -11.19 -3.75 12.58
C ALA A 222 -10.55 -5.12 12.33
N GLY A 223 -10.39 -5.51 11.06
CA GLY A 223 -9.73 -6.78 10.72
C GLY A 223 -8.25 -6.81 11.11
N LEU A 224 -7.54 -5.69 10.92
CA LEU A 224 -6.14 -5.59 11.30
C LEU A 224 -5.94 -5.66 12.82
N LYS A 225 -6.83 -5.04 13.59
CA LYS A 225 -6.83 -5.15 15.06
C LYS A 225 -7.04 -6.58 15.53
N THR A 226 -7.93 -7.32 14.87
CA THR A 226 -8.13 -8.75 15.13
C THR A 226 -6.85 -9.56 14.81
N TRP A 227 -6.19 -9.24 13.69
CA TRP A 227 -4.91 -9.86 13.33
C TRP A 227 -3.81 -9.56 14.35
N ALA A 228 -3.64 -8.29 14.75
CA ALA A 228 -2.64 -7.88 15.72
C ALA A 228 -2.83 -8.63 17.05
N LYS A 229 -4.07 -8.67 17.53
CA LYS A 229 -4.42 -9.44 18.73
C LYS A 229 -4.10 -10.93 18.56
N TRP A 230 -4.43 -11.53 17.42
CA TRP A 230 -4.10 -12.94 17.15
C TRP A 230 -2.59 -13.18 17.18
N VAL A 231 -1.77 -12.28 16.65
CA VAL A 231 -0.31 -12.41 16.74
C VAL A 231 0.15 -12.37 18.20
N GLU A 232 -0.38 -11.46 19.02
CA GLU A 232 -0.02 -11.35 20.44
C GLU A 232 -0.44 -12.56 21.27
N THR A 233 -1.57 -13.19 20.94
CA THR A 233 -2.15 -14.25 21.77
C THR A 233 -1.81 -15.67 21.32
N ASP A 234 -1.61 -15.88 20.02
CA ASP A 234 -1.52 -17.22 19.44
C ASP A 234 -0.13 -17.54 18.84
N VAL A 235 0.72 -16.54 18.59
CA VAL A 235 2.07 -16.73 18.02
C VAL A 235 3.12 -16.69 19.11
N ASP A 236 3.96 -17.72 19.16
CA ASP A 236 5.16 -17.74 20.00
C ASP A 236 6.29 -16.94 19.32
N THR A 237 6.33 -15.63 19.56
CA THR A 237 7.30 -14.69 18.95
C THR A 237 8.76 -14.97 19.35
N ALA A 238 9.00 -15.83 20.34
CA ALA A 238 10.35 -16.31 20.66
C ALA A 238 10.85 -17.33 19.61
N LYS A 239 9.94 -18.01 18.90
CA LYS A 239 10.25 -19.01 17.87
C LYS A 239 9.95 -18.50 16.46
N THR A 240 8.88 -17.74 16.32
CA THR A 240 8.37 -17.26 15.04
C THR A 240 8.70 -15.79 14.85
N LYS A 241 9.31 -15.45 13.72
CA LYS A 241 9.44 -14.05 13.28
C LYS A 241 8.22 -13.66 12.46
N VAL A 242 7.70 -12.47 12.72
CA VAL A 242 6.50 -11.94 12.05
C VAL A 242 6.87 -10.63 11.37
N PHE A 243 6.43 -10.47 10.13
CA PHE A 243 6.54 -9.23 9.36
C PHE A 243 5.18 -8.87 8.78
N PHE A 244 4.92 -7.57 8.66
CA PHE A 244 3.79 -7.06 7.89
C PHE A 244 4.31 -6.21 6.73
N GLN A 245 4.12 -6.70 5.51
CA GLN A 245 4.37 -5.96 4.30
C GLN A 245 3.29 -4.88 4.13
N GLY A 246 3.72 -3.62 4.07
CA GLY A 246 2.86 -2.49 3.75
C GLY A 246 2.22 -2.58 2.37
N THR A 247 1.37 -1.61 2.05
CA THR A 247 0.62 -1.63 0.79
C THR A 247 1.45 -1.16 -0.39
N SER A 248 1.42 -1.91 -1.50
CA SER A 248 2.04 -1.46 -2.75
C SER A 248 1.23 -0.32 -3.38
N PRO A 249 1.89 0.78 -3.82
CA PRO A 249 1.23 1.83 -4.57
C PRO A 249 0.84 1.35 -5.97
N ALA A 250 -0.22 1.95 -6.52
CA ALA A 250 -0.59 1.79 -7.91
C ALA A 250 -0.25 3.07 -8.68
N HIS A 251 0.29 2.92 -9.89
CA HIS A 251 0.88 4.01 -10.68
C HIS A 251 0.05 4.26 -11.93
N TYR A 252 -1.16 4.77 -11.74
CA TYR A 252 -2.12 4.97 -12.82
C TYR A 252 -2.05 6.35 -13.46
N HIS A 253 -1.49 7.34 -12.75
CA HIS A 253 -1.47 8.72 -13.23
C HIS A 253 -0.08 9.32 -13.10
N GLY A 254 0.52 9.73 -14.21
CA GLY A 254 1.87 10.28 -14.20
C GLY A 254 2.03 11.61 -13.49
N SER A 255 0.92 12.28 -13.22
CA SER A 255 0.86 13.38 -12.26
C SER A 255 1.37 13.00 -10.87
N GLU A 256 1.25 11.74 -10.45
CA GLU A 256 1.78 11.26 -9.17
C GLU A 256 3.31 11.31 -9.11
N TRP A 257 3.99 11.40 -10.26
CA TRP A 257 5.45 11.44 -10.39
C TRP A 257 5.98 12.59 -11.23
N GLY A 258 5.21 13.68 -11.35
CA GLY A 258 5.63 14.89 -12.05
C GLY A 258 5.55 14.85 -13.58
N GLU A 259 4.88 13.86 -14.17
CA GLU A 259 4.64 13.75 -15.62
C GLU A 259 3.13 13.75 -15.93
N PRO A 260 2.45 14.90 -15.81
CA PRO A 260 0.99 14.98 -15.83
C PRO A 260 0.37 14.61 -17.19
N THR A 261 1.14 14.61 -18.28
CA THR A 261 0.71 14.18 -19.61
C THR A 261 0.73 12.66 -19.77
N VAL A 262 1.34 11.94 -18.83
CA VAL A 262 1.39 10.49 -18.82
C VAL A 262 0.17 9.94 -18.06
N ASN A 263 -0.61 9.10 -18.74
CA ASN A 263 -1.87 8.55 -18.21
C ASN A 263 -1.74 7.11 -17.68
N SER A 264 -0.52 6.59 -17.54
CA SER A 264 -0.22 5.29 -16.96
C SER A 264 1.29 5.06 -16.84
N CYS A 265 1.70 4.12 -16.01
CA CYS A 265 3.09 3.63 -15.94
C CYS A 265 3.50 2.71 -17.11
N LEU A 266 3.05 2.92 -18.35
CA LEU A 266 3.40 2.01 -19.47
C LEU A 266 4.74 2.32 -20.10
N ASN A 267 5.03 3.61 -20.32
CA ASN A 267 6.18 4.06 -21.12
C ASN A 267 7.38 4.49 -20.29
N GLU A 268 7.30 4.38 -18.97
CA GLU A 268 8.39 4.83 -18.14
C GLU A 268 9.44 3.73 -18.00
N THR A 269 10.68 4.14 -17.81
CA THR A 269 11.84 3.25 -17.88
C THR A 269 12.79 3.42 -16.70
N THR A 270 12.61 4.48 -15.91
CA THR A 270 13.46 4.85 -14.77
C THR A 270 12.60 5.06 -13.52
N PRO A 271 13.18 4.88 -12.31
CA PRO A 271 12.49 5.16 -11.07
C PRO A 271 12.37 6.66 -10.82
N VAL A 272 11.47 7.03 -9.91
CA VAL A 272 11.48 8.37 -9.32
C VAL A 272 12.73 8.50 -8.45
N ASN A 273 13.36 9.68 -8.46
CA ASN A 273 14.53 9.95 -7.65
C ASN A 273 14.15 10.30 -6.21
N GLY A 274 15.01 9.97 -5.25
CA GLY A 274 14.77 10.22 -3.83
C GLY A 274 14.13 9.04 -3.10
N SER A 275 13.87 9.27 -1.82
CA SER A 275 13.31 8.27 -0.90
C SER A 275 11.81 8.32 -0.75
N THR A 276 11.19 9.38 -1.28
CA THR A 276 9.76 9.64 -1.12
C THR A 276 9.10 9.71 -2.48
N TYR A 277 7.95 9.05 -2.58
CA TYR A 277 7.12 9.12 -3.77
C TYR A 277 6.37 10.46 -3.82
N PRO A 278 6.30 11.17 -4.96
CA PRO A 278 5.85 12.57 -4.98
C PRO A 278 4.38 12.79 -4.63
N SER A 279 3.53 11.76 -4.73
CA SER A 279 2.11 11.83 -4.32
C SER A 279 1.83 11.39 -2.89
N GLY A 280 2.86 11.04 -2.12
CA GLY A 280 2.73 10.53 -0.77
C GLY A 280 2.29 9.06 -0.68
N LEU A 281 2.15 8.56 0.56
CA LEU A 281 1.83 7.18 0.87
C LEU A 281 0.30 6.99 0.96
N PRO A 282 -0.18 5.76 0.70
CA PRO A 282 -1.59 5.43 0.84
C PRO A 282 -2.06 5.37 2.31
N ILE A 283 -3.29 5.82 2.56
CA ILE A 283 -4.04 5.68 3.84
C ILE A 283 -3.83 4.34 4.58
N PRO A 284 -3.89 3.15 3.96
CA PRO A 284 -3.67 1.89 4.68
C PRO A 284 -2.29 1.73 5.32
N VAL A 285 -1.26 2.43 4.83
CA VAL A 285 0.07 2.44 5.46
C VAL A 285 -0.01 3.06 6.86
N ASP A 286 -0.87 4.08 7.03
CA ASP A 286 -1.11 4.78 8.30
C ASP A 286 -1.76 3.89 9.32
N ILE A 287 -2.76 3.15 8.87
CA ILE A 287 -3.52 2.22 9.68
C ILE A 287 -2.63 1.09 10.18
N VAL A 288 -1.81 0.53 9.29
CA VAL A 288 -0.85 -0.53 9.66
C VAL A 288 0.16 -0.01 10.66
N LYS A 289 0.75 1.17 10.43
CA LYS A 289 1.72 1.76 11.38
C LYS A 289 1.12 1.94 12.77
N GLN A 290 -0.06 2.53 12.84
CA GLN A 290 -0.72 2.83 14.10
C GLN A 290 -1.07 1.55 14.86
N GLU A 291 -1.57 0.52 14.17
CA GLU A 291 -1.90 -0.74 14.83
C GLU A 291 -0.65 -1.45 15.36
N LEU A 292 0.45 -1.48 14.59
CA LEU A 292 1.71 -2.07 15.03
C LEU A 292 2.35 -1.32 16.20
N GLN A 293 2.25 0.01 16.24
CA GLN A 293 2.70 0.82 17.39
C GLN A 293 1.90 0.55 18.67
N ASN A 294 0.64 0.10 18.53
CA ASN A 294 -0.22 -0.23 19.67
C ASN A 294 0.00 -1.65 20.20
N MET A 295 0.79 -2.48 19.52
CA MET A 295 1.07 -3.84 19.97
C MET A 295 2.00 -3.84 21.18
N SER A 296 1.73 -4.75 22.11
CA SER A 296 2.46 -4.94 23.37
C SER A 296 3.87 -5.49 23.14
N GLN A 297 4.07 -6.21 22.03
CA GLN A 297 5.40 -6.60 21.57
C GLN A 297 5.70 -5.91 20.25
N PRO A 298 6.79 -5.12 20.16
CA PRO A 298 7.17 -4.46 18.93
C PRO A 298 7.47 -5.53 17.87
N ILE A 299 6.75 -5.44 16.76
CA ILE A 299 7.05 -6.15 15.52
C ILE A 299 7.74 -5.13 14.61
N ASP A 300 8.77 -5.52 13.87
CA ASP A 300 9.52 -4.62 12.99
C ASP A 300 8.61 -3.99 11.90
N TYR A 301 8.49 -2.65 11.85
CA TYR A 301 7.78 -1.85 10.82
C TYR A 301 8.24 -0.38 10.81
N GLU A 302 8.53 0.26 9.65
CA GLU A 302 8.61 1.75 9.60
C GLU A 302 8.54 2.45 8.20
N VAL A 303 7.51 3.32 7.99
CA VAL A 303 7.45 4.70 7.39
C VAL A 303 5.99 5.12 7.06
N LEU A 304 5.63 6.44 7.13
CA LEU A 304 4.26 6.99 6.97
C LEU A 304 4.09 8.27 6.13
N VAL A 305 3.07 8.34 5.26
CA VAL A 305 2.62 9.56 4.56
C VAL A 305 1.11 9.51 4.30
N THR A 306 0.41 10.63 4.47
CA THR A 306 -1.07 10.70 4.46
C THR A 306 -1.61 11.62 3.35
N LEU A 307 -2.69 11.20 2.67
CA LEU A 307 -3.46 12.03 1.72
C LEU A 307 -4.89 12.30 2.25
N PHE A 308 -5.36 13.56 2.22
CA PHE A 308 -6.70 13.95 2.70
C PHE A 308 -7.62 14.47 1.59
N ASN A 309 -8.84 13.94 1.49
CA ASN A 309 -9.77 14.26 0.42
C ASN A 309 -10.69 15.46 0.74
N SER A 310 -10.31 16.65 0.28
CA SER A 310 -11.20 17.83 0.26
C SER A 310 -11.30 18.40 -1.15
N LEU A 311 -12.27 17.88 -1.90
CA LEU A 311 -12.43 18.11 -3.35
C LEU A 311 -12.46 19.57 -3.77
N PHE A 312 -12.97 20.46 -2.91
CA PHE A 312 -13.14 21.89 -3.15
C PHE A 312 -12.32 22.76 -2.19
N LEU A 313 -11.63 22.14 -1.22
CA LEU A 313 -11.12 22.77 0.01
C LEU A 313 -12.21 23.33 0.94
N VAL A 314 -13.25 23.95 0.37
CA VAL A 314 -14.45 24.43 1.05
C VAL A 314 -15.54 23.35 1.17
N ASP A 315 -16.46 23.57 2.09
CA ASP A 315 -17.44 22.55 2.47
C ASP A 315 -18.55 22.36 1.42
N VAL A 316 -18.97 21.12 1.23
CA VAL A 316 -20.24 20.78 0.59
C VAL A 316 -21.13 20.14 1.65
N GLU A 317 -22.21 20.81 2.00
CA GLU A 317 -23.12 20.39 3.08
C GLU A 317 -24.49 20.03 2.52
N VAL A 318 -25.21 19.13 3.19
CA VAL A 318 -26.59 18.80 2.82
C VAL A 318 -27.53 19.55 3.76
N GLU A 319 -28.27 20.52 3.22
CA GLU A 319 -29.26 21.26 3.99
C GLU A 319 -30.65 20.61 3.88
N PRO A 320 -31.34 20.36 5.02
CA PRO A 320 -32.66 19.76 5.03
C PRO A 320 -33.67 20.57 4.19
N ASN A 321 -34.47 19.89 3.38
CA ASN A 321 -35.49 20.47 2.49
C ASN A 321 -34.96 21.37 1.35
N ILE A 322 -33.64 21.50 1.19
CA ILE A 322 -33.01 22.29 0.12
C ILE A 322 -32.13 21.41 -0.78
N GLY A 323 -31.19 20.64 -0.20
CA GLY A 323 -30.29 19.76 -0.96
C GLY A 323 -28.81 20.01 -0.65
N ARG A 324 -27.91 19.54 -1.53
CA ARG A 324 -26.45 19.70 -1.39
C ARG A 324 -26.05 21.14 -1.73
N ILE A 325 -25.27 21.78 -0.87
CA ILE A 325 -24.88 23.19 -0.99
C ILE A 325 -23.36 23.29 -0.92
N LEU A 326 -22.76 23.82 -1.99
CA LEU A 326 -21.35 24.23 -1.98
C LEU A 326 -21.25 25.57 -1.25
N LYS A 327 -20.59 25.57 -0.07
CA LYS A 327 -20.44 26.73 0.80
C LYS A 327 -19.09 27.40 0.57
N LEU A 328 -19.04 28.38 -0.34
CA LEU A 328 -17.79 29.02 -0.77
C LEU A 328 -17.01 29.75 0.34
N ASN A 329 -17.64 29.99 1.50
CA ASN A 329 -17.07 30.73 2.63
C ASN A 329 -16.82 29.85 3.88
N SER A 330 -16.82 28.52 3.76
CA SER A 330 -16.70 27.59 4.89
C SER A 330 -15.63 26.51 4.67
N ILE A 331 -14.78 26.24 5.68
CA ILE A 331 -13.75 25.17 5.72
C ILE A 331 -13.78 24.52 7.11
N LYS A 332 -14.83 23.77 7.42
CA LYS A 332 -14.95 23.05 8.71
C LYS A 332 -13.94 21.91 8.81
N ASN A 333 -13.65 21.25 7.70
CA ASN A 333 -12.68 20.16 7.63
C ASN A 333 -11.21 20.60 7.79
N GLY A 334 -10.94 21.89 8.01
CA GLY A 334 -9.58 22.39 8.20
C GLY A 334 -8.93 21.97 9.53
N GLU A 335 -9.71 21.65 10.56
CA GLU A 335 -9.19 21.35 11.91
C GLU A 335 -8.17 20.20 11.93
N ILE A 336 -8.38 19.18 11.11
CA ILE A 336 -7.49 18.00 10.97
C ILE A 336 -6.19 18.29 10.22
N TRP A 337 -6.13 19.35 9.42
CA TRP A 337 -4.92 19.75 8.70
C TRP A 337 -3.91 20.38 9.66
N LYS A 338 -4.36 20.95 10.78
CA LYS A 338 -3.51 21.68 11.74
C LYS A 338 -2.40 20.83 12.38
N GLN A 339 -2.50 19.51 12.34
CA GLN A 339 -1.55 18.58 13.00
C GLN A 339 -0.44 18.06 12.08
N ALA A 340 -0.49 18.33 10.78
CA ALA A 340 0.51 17.85 9.84
C ALA A 340 1.79 18.71 9.86
N ASP A 341 2.96 18.07 9.75
CA ASP A 341 4.24 18.79 9.63
C ASP A 341 4.44 19.39 8.22
N VAL A 342 3.75 18.85 7.21
CA VAL A 342 3.67 19.41 5.86
C VAL A 342 2.24 19.27 5.34
N LEU A 343 1.64 20.38 4.90
CA LEU A 343 0.32 20.47 4.32
C LEU A 343 0.39 20.81 2.83
N ILE A 344 -0.11 19.93 1.98
CA ILE A 344 -0.14 20.15 0.53
C ILE A 344 -1.58 20.08 0.05
N PHE A 345 -2.10 21.21 -0.42
CA PHE A 345 -3.48 21.39 -0.86
C PHE A 345 -3.56 21.41 -2.38
N ASN A 346 -4.60 20.81 -2.96
CA ASN A 346 -5.00 21.11 -4.32
C ASN A 346 -6.52 21.10 -4.44
N THR A 347 -7.04 21.88 -5.36
CA THR A 347 -8.42 21.75 -5.80
C THR A 347 -8.60 22.38 -7.17
N TRP A 348 -9.34 21.69 -8.04
CA TRP A 348 -9.85 22.23 -9.30
C TRP A 348 -10.75 21.25 -10.05
N LEU A 349 -10.29 20.00 -10.20
CA LEU A 349 -10.88 19.02 -11.12
C LEU A 349 -12.40 18.85 -10.94
N TRP A 350 -12.88 19.03 -9.71
CA TRP A 350 -14.30 18.91 -9.40
C TRP A 350 -15.08 20.23 -9.57
N TRP A 351 -14.41 21.38 -9.57
CA TRP A 351 -15.02 22.69 -9.84
C TRP A 351 -15.54 22.78 -11.27
N THR A 352 -14.93 22.05 -12.22
CA THR A 352 -15.32 22.09 -13.64
C THR A 352 -16.38 21.06 -14.02
N ARG A 353 -16.80 20.17 -13.11
CA ARG A 353 -17.81 19.12 -13.42
C ARG A 353 -19.22 19.69 -13.49
N GLY A 354 -19.90 19.41 -14.60
CA GLY A 354 -21.33 19.70 -14.79
C GLY A 354 -22.25 18.56 -14.36
N LYS A 355 -23.56 18.76 -14.48
CA LYS A 355 -24.56 17.71 -14.24
C LYS A 355 -24.35 16.53 -15.21
N PRO A 356 -24.53 15.27 -14.77
CA PRO A 356 -25.01 14.84 -13.46
C PRO A 356 -23.92 14.71 -12.38
N LYS A 357 -22.63 14.88 -12.73
CA LYS A 357 -21.48 14.63 -11.84
C LYS A 357 -21.19 15.77 -10.84
N GLN A 358 -21.96 16.86 -10.91
CA GLN A 358 -21.88 17.98 -9.98
C GLN A 358 -22.30 17.55 -8.56
N PRO A 359 -21.42 17.72 -7.55
CA PRO A 359 -21.70 17.24 -6.20
C PRO A 359 -22.53 18.21 -5.33
N TRP A 360 -22.96 19.36 -5.87
CA TRP A 360 -23.87 20.29 -5.20
C TRP A 360 -25.11 20.57 -6.07
N ASP A 361 -26.22 20.90 -5.41
CA ASP A 361 -27.49 21.30 -6.03
C ASP A 361 -27.64 22.83 -6.07
N TYR A 362 -27.07 23.51 -5.07
CA TYR A 362 -27.02 24.96 -4.93
C TYR A 362 -25.61 25.44 -4.54
N ILE A 363 -25.31 26.69 -4.83
CA ILE A 363 -24.11 27.39 -4.35
C ILE A 363 -24.56 28.48 -3.40
N GLU A 364 -23.98 28.53 -2.21
CA GLU A 364 -24.18 29.63 -1.28
C GLU A 364 -23.10 30.69 -1.51
N ASP A 365 -23.54 31.92 -1.78
CA ASP A 365 -22.66 33.06 -1.98
C ASP A 365 -23.20 34.28 -1.22
N GLY A 366 -22.46 34.71 -0.20
CA GLY A 366 -22.82 35.88 0.61
C GLY A 366 -24.19 35.78 1.28
N GLY A 367 -24.58 34.59 1.74
CA GLY A 367 -25.87 34.34 2.41
C GLY A 367 -27.08 34.21 1.46
N ARG A 368 -26.85 34.15 0.15
CA ARG A 368 -27.89 33.88 -0.86
C ARG A 368 -27.62 32.55 -1.54
N LEU A 369 -28.70 31.82 -1.83
CA LEU A 369 -28.63 30.56 -2.58
C LEU A 369 -28.88 30.82 -4.06
N VAL A 370 -27.95 30.35 -4.88
CA VAL A 370 -28.08 30.38 -6.34
C VAL A 370 -27.99 28.97 -6.90
N LYS A 371 -28.76 28.70 -7.95
CA LYS A 371 -28.80 27.38 -8.60
C LYS A 371 -27.56 27.09 -9.44
N ASP A 372 -26.91 28.12 -9.95
CA ASP A 372 -25.72 27.97 -10.77
C ASP A 372 -24.84 29.23 -10.71
N MET A 373 -23.54 29.06 -10.95
CA MET A 373 -22.54 30.13 -10.98
C MET A 373 -21.43 29.78 -11.97
N ASN A 374 -20.82 30.78 -12.61
CA ASN A 374 -19.62 30.55 -13.40
C ASN A 374 -18.54 29.83 -12.55
N ARG A 375 -17.95 28.75 -13.09
CA ARG A 375 -17.03 27.88 -12.35
C ARG A 375 -15.73 28.58 -11.94
N ILE A 376 -15.22 29.47 -12.79
CA ILE A 376 -14.03 30.27 -12.47
C ILE A 376 -14.34 31.20 -11.29
N THR A 377 -15.51 31.83 -11.31
CA THR A 377 -15.95 32.71 -10.21
C THR A 377 -16.14 31.93 -8.90
N ALA A 378 -16.76 30.76 -8.94
CA ALA A 378 -16.94 29.91 -7.77
C ALA A 378 -15.58 29.45 -7.21
N PHE A 379 -14.68 28.99 -8.08
CA PHE A 379 -13.33 28.55 -7.73
C PHE A 379 -12.51 29.66 -7.07
N GLN A 380 -12.48 30.86 -7.68
CA GLN A 380 -11.76 32.00 -7.11
C GLN A 380 -12.26 32.35 -5.70
N ARG A 381 -13.56 32.26 -5.46
CA ARG A 381 -14.13 32.53 -4.13
C ARG A 381 -13.77 31.46 -3.10
N GLY A 382 -13.88 30.18 -3.46
CA GLY A 382 -13.46 29.08 -2.58
C GLY A 382 -11.96 29.13 -2.26
N LEU A 383 -11.14 29.44 -3.26
CA LEU A 383 -9.69 29.59 -3.08
C LEU A 383 -9.34 30.74 -2.14
N ASN A 384 -10.02 31.88 -2.26
CA ASN A 384 -9.82 33.01 -1.34
C ASN A 384 -10.18 32.65 0.11
N THR A 385 -11.21 31.83 0.32
CA THR A 385 -11.57 31.31 1.65
C THR A 385 -10.47 30.39 2.19
N TRP A 386 -9.89 29.53 1.35
CA TRP A 386 -8.76 28.67 1.72
C TRP A 386 -7.49 29.45 2.08
N VAL A 387 -7.13 30.48 1.30
CA VAL A 387 -5.97 31.34 1.60
C VAL A 387 -6.12 31.96 2.99
N LYS A 388 -7.28 32.55 3.28
CA LYS A 388 -7.57 33.12 4.60
C LYS A 388 -7.50 32.09 5.71
N TRP A 389 -7.97 30.86 5.45
CA TRP A 389 -7.89 29.79 6.41
C TRP A 389 -6.43 29.44 6.74
N VAL A 390 -5.57 29.26 5.73
CA VAL A 390 -4.13 28.97 5.90
C VAL A 390 -3.43 30.06 6.72
N GLU A 391 -3.65 31.33 6.36
CA GLU A 391 -3.04 32.48 7.04
C GLU A 391 -3.46 32.60 8.51
N THR A 392 -4.65 32.12 8.85
CA THR A 392 -5.22 32.26 10.21
C THR A 392 -4.96 31.05 11.10
N HIS A 393 -4.80 29.85 10.52
CA HIS A 393 -4.86 28.59 11.26
C HIS A 393 -3.61 27.71 11.18
N VAL A 394 -2.63 28.00 10.31
CA VAL A 394 -1.40 27.22 10.16
C VAL A 394 -0.19 27.98 10.71
N ASP A 395 0.60 27.33 11.58
CA ASP A 395 1.87 27.87 12.07
C ASP A 395 3.00 27.56 11.06
N PRO A 396 3.53 28.56 10.33
CA PRO A 396 4.52 28.32 9.28
C PRO A 396 5.91 27.94 9.82
N THR A 397 6.13 28.06 11.14
CA THR A 397 7.40 27.64 11.78
C THR A 397 7.45 26.14 12.06
N LYS A 398 6.29 25.47 12.06
CA LYS A 398 6.16 24.03 12.32
C LYS A 398 5.64 23.27 11.11
N THR A 399 4.74 23.87 10.35
CA THR A 399 4.04 23.24 9.23
C THR A 399 4.35 23.97 7.94
N LYS A 400 4.90 23.26 6.94
CA LYS A 400 5.10 23.85 5.60
C LYS A 400 3.85 23.68 4.75
N VAL A 401 3.33 24.78 4.18
CA VAL A 401 2.11 24.77 3.36
C VAL A 401 2.43 24.97 1.88
N PHE A 402 1.89 24.10 1.04
CA PHE A 402 2.01 24.17 -0.41
C PHE A 402 0.64 24.08 -1.06
N TYR A 403 0.40 24.84 -2.12
CA TYR A 403 -0.79 24.71 -2.97
C TYR A 403 -0.36 24.19 -4.33
N GLN A 404 -0.68 22.94 -4.60
CA GLN A 404 -0.50 22.34 -5.90
C GLN A 404 -1.62 22.85 -6.81
N GLY A 405 -1.22 23.50 -7.89
CA GLY A 405 -2.12 24.01 -8.91
C GLY A 405 -2.87 22.92 -9.66
N GLU A 406 -3.60 23.35 -10.68
CA GLU A 406 -4.51 22.52 -11.44
C GLU A 406 -3.91 21.25 -12.04
N ALA A 407 -4.55 20.10 -11.75
CA ALA A 407 -4.36 18.86 -12.48
C ALA A 407 -5.38 18.78 -13.63
N ALA A 408 -4.89 18.69 -14.87
CA ALA A 408 -5.72 18.62 -16.07
C ALA A 408 -6.45 17.26 -16.19
N SER A 409 -7.67 17.28 -16.76
CA SER A 409 -8.49 16.08 -16.98
C SER A 409 -8.38 15.55 -18.40
N HIS A 410 -8.31 14.22 -18.57
CA HIS A 410 -8.35 13.56 -19.88
C HIS A 410 -9.52 12.58 -19.95
N HIS A 411 -10.70 13.08 -20.29
CA HIS A 411 -11.84 12.26 -20.72
C HIS A 411 -11.88 12.26 -22.25
N GLN A 412 -11.94 11.06 -22.85
CA GLN A 412 -12.62 10.82 -24.12
C GLN A 412 -13.87 9.99 -23.83
#